data_AF-A0A645JJZ3-F1
#
_entry.id   AF-A0A645JJZ3-F1
#
_cell.length_a   1.000
_cell.length_b   1.000
_cell.length_c   1.000
_cell.angle_alpha   90.00
_cell.angle_beta   90.00
_cell.angle_gamma   90.00
#
_symmetry.space_group_name_H-M   'P 1'
#
loop_
_entity.id
_entity.type
_entity.pdbx_description
1 polymer ?
#
loop_
_entity_poly.entity_id
_entity_poly.type
_entity_poly.pdbx_seq_one_letter_code
_entity_poly.pdbx_strand_id
1 'polypeptide(L)'
;MSQTRYDHKILLVLSDGKPNDMARTKGNSPVSTDYSDQIAVTDTALEVRKGRGEGIGILCVFTGKEADLPAAKTIYGRSLAHIESPERFAQTVGILLQHELTRLLE
;
A
#
# COMPACT_ATOMS: atom_id res chain seq x y z
N MET A 1 10.83 -11.19 0.04
CA MET A 1 11.58 -10.25 0.91
C MET A 1 12.35 -10.95 2.03
N SER A 2 11.93 -12.13 2.51
CA SER A 2 12.52 -12.80 3.69
C SER A 2 13.95 -13.36 3.53
N GLN A 3 14.46 -13.55 2.31
CA GLN A 3 15.77 -14.17 2.06
C GLN A 3 16.88 -13.19 1.63
N THR A 4 16.83 -11.94 2.09
CA THR A 4 17.86 -10.94 1.76
C THR A 4 18.77 -10.66 2.96
N ARG A 5 20.05 -10.37 2.69
CA ARG A 5 21.10 -10.11 3.70
C ARG A 5 20.97 -8.77 4.45
N TYR A 6 19.93 -7.98 4.17
CA TYR A 6 19.79 -6.64 4.70
C TYR A 6 18.82 -6.64 5.87
N ASP A 7 19.22 -6.02 6.98
CA ASP A 7 18.44 -5.97 8.22
C ASP A 7 17.20 -5.08 8.08
N HIS A 8 17.32 -3.97 7.36
CA HIS A 8 16.24 -3.02 7.12
C HIS A 8 15.72 -3.11 5.69
N LYS A 9 14.39 -3.13 5.54
CA LYS A 9 13.71 -3.25 4.25
C LYS A 9 12.58 -2.25 4.20
N ILE A 10 12.50 -1.49 3.11
CA ILE A 10 11.44 -0.51 2.87
C ILE A 10 10.75 -0.90 1.55
N LEU A 11 9.42 -0.89 1.55
CA LEU A 11 8.59 -1.02 0.36
C LEU A 11 7.80 0.28 0.18
N LEU A 12 8.10 0.99 -0.90
CA LEU A 12 7.34 2.16 -1.34
C LEU A 12 6.30 1.71 -2.37
N VAL A 13 5.02 1.90 -2.07
CA VAL A 13 3.91 1.54 -2.94
C VAL A 13 3.29 2.79 -3.55
N LEU A 14 3.33 2.90 -4.88
CA LEU A 14 2.57 3.91 -5.62
C LEU A 14 1.21 3.30 -5.98
N SER A 15 0.11 3.82 -5.41
CA SER A 15 -1.22 3.21 -5.56
C SER A 15 -2.34 4.25 -5.51
N ASP A 16 -3.43 3.96 -6.21
CA ASP A 16 -4.71 4.69 -6.14
C ASP A 16 -5.65 4.17 -5.05
N GLY A 17 -5.21 3.22 -4.21
CA GLY A 17 -5.96 2.69 -3.08
C GLY A 17 -7.07 1.70 -3.44
N LYS A 18 -7.05 1.14 -4.66
CA LYS A 18 -8.07 0.18 -5.15
C LYS A 18 -7.49 -1.21 -5.42
N PRO A 19 -7.56 -2.11 -4.44
CA PRO A 19 -7.07 -3.46 -4.64
C PRO A 19 -8.01 -4.27 -5.54
N ASN A 20 -7.48 -4.71 -6.67
CA ASN A 20 -8.07 -5.77 -7.51
C ASN A 20 -9.48 -5.50 -8.08
N ASP A 21 -9.71 -4.33 -8.67
CA ASP A 21 -10.96 -3.96 -9.37
C ASP A 21 -11.25 -4.79 -10.65
N MET A 22 -10.34 -5.68 -11.09
CA MET A 22 -10.51 -6.48 -12.31
C MET A 22 -10.05 -7.93 -12.16
N ALA A 23 -10.88 -8.79 -11.58
CA ALA A 23 -10.80 -10.23 -11.78
C ALA A 23 -12.01 -10.73 -12.59
N ARG A 24 -12.06 -10.40 -13.89
CA ARG A 24 -12.90 -11.20 -14.82
C ARG A 24 -12.24 -12.56 -14.96
N THR A 25 -12.69 -13.56 -14.20
CA THR A 25 -12.29 -14.95 -14.39
C THR A 25 -12.77 -15.42 -15.77
N LYS A 26 -11.84 -15.62 -16.71
CA LYS A 26 -12.08 -16.48 -17.87
C LYS A 26 -12.16 -17.92 -17.37
N GLY A 27 -13.37 -18.39 -17.07
CA GLY A 27 -13.63 -19.78 -16.70
C GLY A 27 -15.03 -19.94 -16.12
N ASN A 28 -15.79 -20.89 -16.65
CA ASN A 28 -17.18 -21.21 -16.28
C ASN A 28 -17.31 -21.75 -14.84
N SER A 29 -16.99 -20.96 -13.82
CA SER A 29 -17.31 -21.26 -12.43
C SER A 29 -18.14 -20.11 -11.84
N PRO A 30 -19.35 -20.38 -11.33
CA PRO A 30 -20.24 -19.37 -10.78
C PRO A 30 -19.84 -19.04 -9.33
N VAL A 31 -18.59 -18.64 -9.15
CA VAL A 31 -18.15 -17.93 -7.95
C VAL A 31 -17.65 -16.56 -8.41
N SER A 32 -18.52 -15.87 -9.15
CA SER A 32 -18.44 -14.43 -9.41
C SER A 32 -19.01 -13.69 -8.21
N THR A 33 -18.57 -14.04 -7.00
CA THR A 33 -18.85 -13.14 -5.88
C THR A 33 -17.86 -12.03 -6.06
N ASP A 34 -18.37 -10.89 -6.53
CA ASP A 34 -17.73 -9.59 -6.43
C ASP A 34 -16.78 -9.62 -5.24
N TYR A 35 -15.49 -9.56 -5.49
CA TYR A 35 -14.52 -9.32 -4.44
C TYR A 35 -14.79 -7.88 -4.01
N SER A 36 -15.82 -7.69 -3.17
CA SER A 36 -16.40 -6.39 -2.86
C SER A 36 -15.28 -5.49 -2.37
N ASP A 37 -15.28 -4.23 -2.77
CA ASP A 37 -14.21 -3.26 -2.50
C ASP A 37 -13.68 -3.38 -1.05
N GLN A 38 -14.57 -3.63 -0.09
CA GLN A 38 -14.22 -3.79 1.31
C GLN A 38 -13.48 -5.10 1.67
N ILE A 39 -13.79 -6.24 1.05
CA ILE A 39 -13.02 -7.48 1.22
C ILE A 39 -11.60 -7.27 0.68
N ALA A 40 -11.48 -6.66 -0.50
CA ALA A 40 -10.19 -6.39 -1.13
C ALA A 40 -9.31 -5.44 -0.31
N VAL A 41 -9.91 -4.38 0.21
CA VAL A 41 -9.27 -3.42 1.14
C VAL A 41 -8.83 -4.13 2.42
N THR A 42 -9.69 -4.96 3.00
CA THR A 42 -9.38 -5.66 4.26
C THR A 42 -8.24 -6.66 4.07
N ASP A 43 -8.29 -7.47 3.02
CA ASP A 43 -7.26 -8.46 2.69
C ASP A 43 -5.91 -7.76 2.45
N THR A 44 -5.91 -6.69 1.66
CA THR A 44 -4.70 -5.89 1.41
C THR A 44 -4.16 -5.25 2.69
N ALA A 45 -5.03 -4.78 3.58
CA ALA A 45 -4.62 -4.24 4.88
C ALA A 45 -3.97 -5.32 5.77
N LEU A 46 -4.47 -6.57 5.73
CA LEU A 46 -3.87 -7.69 6.46
C LEU A 46 -2.48 -8.02 5.93
N GLU A 47 -2.27 -8.03 4.61
CA GLU A 47 -0.95 -8.27 4.02
C GLU A 47 0.04 -7.14 4.32
N VAL A 48 -0.40 -5.88 4.27
CA VAL A 48 0.43 -4.74 4.71
C VAL A 48 0.78 -4.86 6.20
N ARG A 49 -0.17 -5.25 7.04
CA ARG A 49 0.09 -5.47 8.47
C ARG A 49 1.08 -6.61 8.70
N LYS A 50 0.95 -7.71 7.96
CA LYS A 50 1.85 -8.86 8.03
C LYS A 50 3.27 -8.47 7.65
N GLY A 51 3.45 -7.78 6.51
CA GLY A 51 4.78 -7.32 6.09
C GLY A 51 5.42 -6.34 7.09
N ARG A 52 4.63 -5.48 7.72
CA ARG A 52 5.10 -4.63 8.83
C ARG A 52 5.52 -5.46 10.06
N GLY A 53 4.76 -6.50 10.38
CA GLY A 53 5.12 -7.46 11.44
C GLY A 53 6.43 -8.21 11.16
N GLU A 54 6.78 -8.38 9.88
CA GLU A 54 8.08 -8.89 9.43
C GLU A 54 9.21 -7.84 9.41
N GLY A 55 8.95 -6.63 9.93
CA GLY A 55 9.92 -5.53 10.01
C GLY A 55 10.09 -4.72 8.72
N ILE A 56 9.22 -4.92 7.73
CA ILE A 56 9.27 -4.15 6.47
C ILE A 56 8.59 -2.79 6.68
N GLY A 57 9.32 -1.72 6.39
CA GLY A 57 8.79 -0.36 6.31
C GLY A 57 7.91 -0.19 5.08
N ILE A 58 6.59 -0.36 5.23
CA ILE A 58 5.65 -0.22 4.10
C ILE A 58 5.03 1.18 4.09
N LEU A 59 5.38 1.94 3.06
CA LEU A 59 4.99 3.31 2.80
C LEU A 59 4.13 3.37 1.52
N CYS A 60 3.08 4.18 1.51
CA CYS A 60 2.26 4.42 0.33
C CYS A 60 2.34 5.88 -0.11
N VAL A 61 2.65 6.06 -1.39
CA VAL A 61 2.41 7.29 -2.12
C VAL A 61 1.09 7.10 -2.86
N PHE A 62 0.07 7.80 -2.38
CA PHE A 62 -1.28 7.70 -2.90
C PHE A 62 -1.50 8.68 -4.02
N THR A 63 -2.01 8.19 -5.15
CA THR A 63 -2.31 8.98 -6.36
C THR A 63 -3.80 8.93 -6.73
N GLY A 64 -4.62 8.35 -5.85
CA GLY A 64 -6.05 8.18 -6.07
C GLY A 64 -6.84 9.46 -5.82
N LYS A 65 -8.16 9.37 -6.01
CA LYS A 65 -9.09 10.46 -5.75
C LYS A 65 -9.45 10.51 -4.27
N GLU A 66 -9.95 11.66 -3.79
CA GLU A 66 -10.44 11.81 -2.41
C GLU A 66 -11.44 10.74 -1.98
N ALA A 67 -12.30 10.28 -2.91
CA ALA A 67 -13.26 9.21 -2.66
C ALA A 67 -12.61 7.87 -2.27
N ASP A 68 -11.36 7.64 -2.69
CA ASP A 68 -10.62 6.40 -2.47
C ASP A 68 -9.68 6.49 -1.26
N LEU A 69 -9.53 7.70 -0.68
CA LEU A 69 -8.69 7.95 0.48
C LEU A 69 -9.07 7.11 1.72
N PRO A 70 -10.36 6.85 2.03
CA PRO A 70 -10.73 5.96 3.15
C PRO A 70 -10.19 4.54 2.99
N ALA A 71 -10.20 4.00 1.78
CA ALA A 71 -9.67 2.68 1.47
C ALA A 71 -8.14 2.65 1.65
N ALA A 72 -7.44 3.63 1.08
CA ALA A 72 -5.99 3.76 1.24
C ALA A 72 -5.57 3.95 2.70
N LYS A 73 -6.33 4.74 3.48
CA LYS A 73 -6.13 4.89 4.94
C LYS A 73 -6.35 3.59 5.69
N THR A 74 -7.30 2.76 5.27
CA THR A 74 -7.53 1.44 5.88
C THR A 74 -6.33 0.51 5.63
N ILE A 75 -5.78 0.53 4.42
CA ILE A 75 -4.64 -0.33 4.04
C ILE A 75 -3.33 0.14 4.70
N TYR A 76 -3.00 1.42 4.55
CA TYR A 76 -1.67 1.93 4.88
C TYR A 76 -1.62 2.71 6.20
N GLY A 77 -2.76 3.17 6.73
CA GLY A 77 -2.81 3.92 7.97
C GLY A 77 -2.01 5.22 7.90
N ARG A 78 -1.09 5.41 8.85
CA ARG A 78 -0.27 6.63 8.98
C ARG A 78 0.87 6.71 7.96
N SER A 79 1.25 5.61 7.32
CA SER A 79 2.34 5.56 6.34
C SER A 79 1.83 5.87 4.93
N LEU A 80 0.93 6.85 4.82
CA LEU A 80 0.26 7.25 3.60
C LEU A 80 0.57 8.72 3.32
N ALA A 81 1.06 9.03 2.12
CA ALA A 81 1.17 10.40 1.64
C ALA A 81 0.42 10.54 0.32
N HIS A 82 -0.54 11.47 0.27
CA HIS A 82 -1.28 11.78 -0.94
C HIS A 82 -0.49 12.79 -1.77
N ILE A 83 -0.33 12.48 -3.06
CA ILE A 83 0.15 13.44 -4.06
C ILE A 83 -0.94 13.66 -5.10
N GLU A 84 -1.18 14.93 -5.41
CA GLU A 84 -2.15 15.35 -6.42
C GLU A 84 -1.52 15.42 -7.82
N SER A 85 -0.18 15.42 -7.89
CA SER A 85 0.54 15.52 -9.15
C SER A 85 1.92 14.83 -9.10
N PRO A 86 2.42 14.30 -10.23
CA PRO A 86 3.73 13.65 -10.30
C PRO A 86 4.91 14.57 -9.92
N GLU A 87 4.77 15.88 -10.11
CA GLU A 87 5.83 16.86 -9.80
C GLU A 87 6.17 16.88 -8.31
N ARG A 88 5.20 16.52 -7.44
CA ARG A 88 5.42 16.42 -6.00
C ARG A 88 6.04 15.10 -5.56
N PHE A 89 6.09 14.09 -6.44
CA PHE A 89 6.50 12.73 -6.10
C PHE A 89 7.89 12.69 -5.44
N ALA A 90 8.90 13.28 -6.07
CA ALA A 90 10.28 13.23 -5.58
C ALA A 90 10.41 13.87 -4.18
N GLN A 91 9.76 15.02 -3.97
CA GLN A 91 9.76 15.69 -2.68
C GLN A 91 9.07 14.85 -1.60
N THR A 92 7.85 14.36 -1.89
CA THR A 92 7.06 13.57 -0.94
C THR A 92 7.75 12.26 -0.56
N VAL A 93 8.29 11.54 -1.55
CA VAL A 93 9.05 10.29 -1.32
C VAL A 93 10.30 10.57 -0.51
N GLY A 94 11.02 11.66 -0.80
CA GLY A 94 12.20 12.05 -0.03
C GLY A 94 11.89 12.22 1.47
N ILE A 95 10.81 12.95 1.79
CA ILE A 95 10.36 13.15 3.18
C ILE A 95 9.95 11.83 3.83
N LEU A 96 9.18 11.00 3.12
CA LEU A 96 8.74 9.69 3.63
C LEU A 96 9.93 8.77 3.93
N LEU A 97 10.91 8.71 3.03
CA LEU A 97 12.11 7.91 3.22
C LEU A 97 12.96 8.43 4.37
N GLN A 98 13.12 9.75 4.51
CA GLN A 98 13.85 10.33 5.64
C GLN A 98 13.20 9.94 6.97
N HIS A 99 11.89 10.11 7.10
CA HIS A 99 11.17 9.70 8.32
C HIS A 99 11.31 8.20 8.61
N GLU A 100 11.19 7.35 7.60
CA GLU A 100 11.29 5.91 7.79
C GLU A 100 12.71 5.46 8.13
N LEU A 101 13.73 6.08 7.52
CA LEU A 101 15.13 5.83 7.86
C LEU A 101 15.45 6.27 9.28
N THR A 102 14.99 7.44 9.72
CA THR A 102 15.14 7.88 11.11
C THR A 102 14.51 6.88 12.07
N ARG A 103 13.27 6.44 11.81
CA ARG A 103 12.56 5.44 12.61
C ARG A 103 13.29 4.09 12.71
N LEU A 104 14.04 3.72 11.68
CA LEU A 104 14.77 2.44 11.63
C LEU A 104 16.14 2.52 12.34
N LEU A 105 16.68 3.72 12.54
CA LEU A 105 17.98 3.97 13.15
C LEU A 105 17.89 4.36 14.64
N GLU A 106 16.68 4.63 15.14
CA GLU A 106 16.35 4.80 16.57
C GLU A 106 16.06 3.45 17.25
#